data_AF-A0A6L7HTT5-F1
#
_entry.id   AF-A0A6L7HTT5-F1
#
_cell.length_a   1.000
_cell.length_b   1.000
_cell.length_c   1.000
_cell.angle_alpha   90.00
_cell.angle_beta   90.00
_cell.angle_gamma   90.00
#
_symmetry.space_group_name_H-M   'P 1'
#
loop_
_entity.id
_entity.type
_entity.pdbx_description
1 polymer ?
#
loop_
_entity_poly.entity_id
_entity_poly.type
_entity_poly.pdbx_seq_one_letter_code
_entity_poly.pdbx_strand_id
1 'polypeptide(L)'
;MHTVTFYPVGNGDTSLIKTTRGRFILMDFHQMSNAEDDNTPQYDINAALRQELKDAGKESFDVVAFTHADKDHINGSTEFFHLEHAKKYQGEDRVKIDELWVPAAMLLETADNDHQSDENTIWREEARHRLKNKSGIKVFSTPDDLVTLIEGWEMTVEELVAHLIDAGTIVDTFSLENDEVEFFVHSPFMKHCDVDGKDVKQVRNEASLIFNVRFDADGETYDYLAVGDSEAEVLEDVVAITKWKENEDRLAWDLFNIPHHCSYLALAKEKGKDKTMPLPKVKELLEMGKAGSYMICSSQAFDSGDDAKERKLPPHVQAKVCYEEYLQKVGGRRFVVTSENGGKIKPKPVVIKIEKAGVSMIGAAAAVSTAAALAASPARAG
;
A
#
# COMPACT_ATOMS: atom_id res chain seq x y z
N MET A 1 19.71 -3.09 7.27
CA MET A 1 18.93 -1.95 6.79
C MET A 1 17.50 -2.38 6.54
N HIS A 2 16.54 -1.49 6.80
CA HIS A 2 15.17 -1.67 6.32
C HIS A 2 15.10 -1.29 4.84
N THR A 3 14.18 -1.86 4.10
CA THR A 3 13.91 -1.48 2.71
C THR A 3 12.43 -1.39 2.43
N VAL A 4 12.04 -0.39 1.65
CA VAL A 4 10.72 -0.31 0.99
C VAL A 4 10.95 -0.37 -0.51
N THR A 5 10.47 -1.43 -1.15
CA THR A 5 10.62 -1.66 -2.58
C THR A 5 9.28 -1.43 -3.27
N PHE A 6 9.24 -0.53 -4.25
CA PHE A 6 8.07 -0.29 -5.11
C PHE A 6 8.31 -0.91 -6.48
N TYR A 7 7.42 -1.81 -6.90
CA TYR A 7 7.57 -2.54 -8.15
C TYR A 7 6.90 -1.79 -9.32
N PRO A 8 7.49 -1.83 -10.53
CA PRO A 8 6.97 -1.10 -11.68
C PRO A 8 5.87 -1.90 -12.39
N VAL A 9 4.74 -2.10 -11.71
CA VAL A 9 3.60 -2.92 -12.16
C VAL A 9 2.57 -2.12 -12.96
N GLY A 10 3.02 -1.15 -13.76
CA GLY A 10 2.13 -0.31 -14.57
C GLY A 10 1.35 0.69 -13.71
N ASN A 11 0.06 0.87 -14.00
CA ASN A 11 -0.82 1.76 -13.25
C ASN A 11 -1.57 0.97 -12.17
N GLY A 12 -0.79 0.35 -11.30
CA GLY A 12 -1.24 -0.37 -10.12
C GLY A 12 -0.14 -0.41 -9.09
N ASP A 13 -0.44 -0.96 -7.91
CA ASP A 13 0.44 -0.91 -6.77
C ASP A 13 0.90 -2.29 -6.33
N THR A 14 2.20 -2.39 -6.07
CA THR A 14 2.78 -3.46 -5.27
C THR A 14 4.04 -2.93 -4.62
N SER A 15 4.11 -3.02 -3.30
CA SER A 15 5.32 -2.67 -2.56
C SER A 15 5.64 -3.68 -1.47
N LEU A 16 6.93 -3.87 -1.21
CA LEU A 16 7.43 -4.80 -0.20
C LEU A 16 8.27 -4.05 0.82
N ILE A 17 7.86 -4.10 2.08
CA ILE A 17 8.63 -3.64 3.22
C ILE A 17 9.38 -4.83 3.81
N LYS A 18 10.69 -4.68 3.97
CA LYS A 18 11.55 -5.65 4.66
C LYS A 18 12.23 -4.96 5.82
N THR A 19 12.13 -5.55 7.02
CA THR A 19 12.83 -5.05 8.18
C THR A 19 14.15 -5.78 8.42
N THR A 20 15.06 -5.15 9.15
CA THR A 20 16.31 -5.76 9.69
C THR A 20 16.02 -7.00 10.54
N ARG A 21 14.84 -7.07 11.16
CA ARG A 21 14.36 -8.18 11.98
C ARG A 21 13.72 -9.30 11.16
N GLY A 22 13.80 -9.23 9.83
CA GLY A 22 13.37 -10.29 8.92
C GLY A 22 11.86 -10.32 8.66
N ARG A 23 11.15 -9.23 8.95
CA ARG A 23 9.71 -9.09 8.63
C ARG A 23 9.53 -8.73 7.17
N PHE A 24 8.58 -9.38 6.52
CA PHE A 24 8.19 -9.20 5.13
C PHE A 24 6.72 -8.78 5.09
N ILE A 25 6.47 -7.49 4.83
CA ILE A 25 5.14 -6.92 4.73
C ILE A 25 4.91 -6.51 3.28
N LEU A 26 4.00 -7.20 2.60
CA LEU A 26 3.59 -6.86 1.25
C LEU A 26 2.38 -5.94 1.32
N MET A 27 2.40 -4.84 0.57
CA MET A 27 1.26 -3.95 0.38
C MET A 27 0.81 -4.00 -1.08
N ASP A 28 -0.44 -4.40 -1.29
CA ASP A 28 -1.08 -4.63 -2.58
C ASP A 28 -0.36 -5.65 -3.48
N PHE A 29 -1.01 -6.03 -4.58
CA PHE A 29 -0.50 -7.01 -5.54
C PHE A 29 -1.08 -6.77 -6.93
N HIS A 30 -0.21 -6.62 -7.94
CA HIS A 30 -0.64 -6.44 -9.32
C HIS A 30 0.25 -7.19 -10.32
N GLN A 31 -0.15 -8.41 -10.69
CA GLN A 31 0.46 -9.17 -11.78
C GLN A 31 -0.30 -8.92 -13.09
N MET A 32 0.29 -8.19 -14.04
CA MET A 32 -0.28 -8.04 -15.37
C MET A 32 -0.19 -9.35 -16.16
N SER A 33 -1.20 -9.65 -16.99
CA SER A 33 -1.35 -10.95 -17.66
C SER A 33 -0.23 -11.32 -18.64
N ASN A 34 0.56 -10.36 -19.12
CA ASN A 34 1.68 -10.58 -20.03
C ASN A 34 3.05 -10.36 -19.36
N ALA A 35 3.10 -10.21 -18.04
CA ALA A 35 4.32 -9.90 -17.31
C ALA A 35 5.38 -11.02 -17.34
N GLU A 36 4.96 -12.27 -17.56
CA GLU A 36 5.86 -13.43 -17.69
C GLU A 36 6.57 -13.50 -19.06
N ASP A 37 6.17 -12.67 -20.04
CA ASP A 37 6.87 -12.56 -21.32
C ASP A 37 7.99 -11.52 -21.22
N ASP A 38 9.24 -12.02 -21.22
CA ASP A 38 10.49 -11.23 -21.19
C ASP A 38 10.62 -10.19 -22.33
N ASN A 39 9.78 -10.28 -23.37
CA ASN A 39 9.75 -9.31 -24.46
C ASN A 39 8.83 -8.11 -24.20
N THR A 40 8.13 -8.10 -23.07
CA THR A 40 7.20 -7.05 -22.69
C THR A 40 7.80 -6.14 -21.61
N PRO A 41 7.34 -4.88 -21.50
CA PRO A 41 7.81 -3.97 -20.43
C PRO A 41 7.19 -4.26 -19.07
N GLN A 42 6.22 -5.17 -18.98
CA GLN A 42 5.55 -5.53 -17.74
C GLN A 42 6.48 -6.27 -16.80
N TYR A 43 6.40 -5.94 -15.52
CA TYR A 43 7.27 -6.50 -14.49
C TYR A 43 6.64 -7.76 -13.89
N ASP A 44 7.35 -8.89 -13.96
CA ASP A 44 6.91 -10.16 -13.38
C ASP A 44 6.98 -10.12 -11.85
N ILE A 45 5.88 -9.72 -11.20
CA ILE A 45 5.81 -9.65 -9.74
C ILE A 45 5.76 -11.04 -9.12
N ASN A 46 5.19 -12.04 -9.81
CA ASN A 46 5.18 -13.43 -9.36
C ASN A 46 6.61 -13.94 -9.15
N ALA A 47 7.45 -13.83 -10.18
CA ALA A 47 8.83 -14.27 -10.10
C ALA A 47 9.63 -13.47 -9.07
N ALA A 48 9.46 -12.15 -9.03
CA ALA A 48 10.19 -11.27 -8.12
C ALA A 48 9.90 -11.59 -6.65
N LEU A 49 8.63 -11.72 -6.26
CA LEU A 49 8.24 -11.98 -4.88
C LEU A 49 8.62 -13.41 -4.42
N ARG A 50 8.53 -14.40 -5.31
CA ARG A 50 9.04 -15.76 -5.01
C ARG A 50 10.55 -15.75 -4.79
N GLN A 51 11.28 -14.96 -5.57
CA GLN A 51 12.71 -14.81 -5.42
C GLN A 51 13.06 -14.14 -4.08
N GLU A 52 12.35 -13.07 -3.69
CA GLU A 52 12.52 -12.42 -2.38
C GLU A 52 12.32 -13.38 -1.20
N LEU A 53 11.26 -14.20 -1.24
CA LEU A 53 11.00 -15.21 -0.23
C LEU A 53 12.08 -16.30 -0.21
N LYS A 54 12.47 -16.80 -1.38
CA LYS A 54 13.51 -17.82 -1.51
C LYS A 54 14.86 -17.34 -0.98
N ASP A 55 15.26 -16.12 -1.30
CA ASP A 55 16.52 -15.53 -0.85
C ASP A 55 16.56 -15.35 0.68
N ALA A 56 15.40 -15.18 1.31
CA ALA A 56 15.24 -15.14 2.76
C ALA A 56 14.97 -16.50 3.41
N GLY A 57 14.82 -17.57 2.62
CA GLY A 57 14.42 -18.89 3.12
C GLY A 57 13.03 -18.90 3.77
N LYS A 58 12.10 -18.07 3.29
CA LYS A 58 10.72 -17.95 3.77
C LYS A 58 9.74 -18.61 2.79
N GLU A 59 8.61 -19.09 3.32
CA GLU A 59 7.49 -19.62 2.52
C GLU A 59 6.25 -18.70 2.55
N SER A 60 6.27 -17.69 3.43
CA SER A 60 5.16 -16.79 3.70
C SER A 60 5.62 -15.33 3.78
N PHE A 61 4.68 -14.43 3.50
CA PHE A 61 4.75 -13.05 3.97
C PHE A 61 4.19 -12.97 5.38
N ASP A 62 4.86 -12.22 6.27
CA ASP A 62 4.38 -12.00 7.65
C ASP A 62 3.03 -11.26 7.61
N VAL A 63 2.91 -10.26 6.72
CA VAL A 63 1.66 -9.54 6.45
C VAL A 63 1.48 -9.36 4.94
N VAL A 64 0.24 -9.54 4.47
CA VAL A 64 -0.22 -8.99 3.19
C VAL A 64 -1.35 -8.01 3.47
N ALA A 65 -1.14 -6.74 3.13
CA ALA A 65 -2.12 -5.68 3.29
C ALA A 65 -2.69 -5.26 1.93
N PHE A 66 -3.98 -5.48 1.70
CA PHE A 66 -4.67 -4.90 0.56
C PHE A 66 -5.31 -3.60 0.98
N THR A 67 -4.86 -2.51 0.38
CA THR A 67 -5.38 -1.17 0.67
C THR A 67 -6.86 -1.09 0.35
N HIS A 68 -7.29 -1.71 -0.75
CA HIS A 68 -8.67 -1.87 -1.19
C HIS A 68 -8.78 -2.97 -2.27
N ALA A 69 -9.99 -3.22 -2.78
CA ALA A 69 -10.29 -4.32 -3.71
C ALA A 69 -10.36 -3.92 -5.19
N ASP A 70 -9.82 -2.77 -5.59
CA ASP A 70 -9.72 -2.47 -7.02
C ASP A 70 -8.68 -3.34 -7.70
N LYS A 71 -8.90 -3.58 -8.99
CA LYS A 71 -8.14 -4.55 -9.77
C LYS A 71 -6.65 -4.21 -9.79
N ASP A 72 -6.29 -2.94 -9.90
CA ASP A 72 -4.92 -2.44 -9.84
C ASP A 72 -4.19 -2.71 -8.51
N HIS A 73 -4.88 -3.21 -7.49
CA HIS A 73 -4.33 -3.52 -6.17
C HIS A 73 -4.41 -5.01 -5.81
N ILE A 74 -5.19 -5.81 -6.55
CA ILE A 74 -5.35 -7.25 -6.28
C ILE A 74 -5.12 -8.16 -7.51
N ASN A 75 -4.86 -7.62 -8.71
CA ASN A 75 -4.87 -8.39 -9.95
C ASN A 75 -3.90 -9.59 -9.92
N GLY A 76 -4.43 -10.79 -10.17
CA GLY A 76 -3.67 -12.03 -10.25
C GLY A 76 -3.22 -12.60 -8.91
N SER A 77 -3.57 -11.93 -7.80
CA SER A 77 -3.18 -12.35 -6.45
C SER A 77 -3.81 -13.69 -6.07
N THR A 78 -5.02 -13.98 -6.56
CA THR A 78 -5.73 -15.23 -6.24
C THR A 78 -5.11 -16.46 -6.90
N GLU A 79 -4.23 -16.28 -7.90
CA GLU A 79 -3.42 -17.35 -8.49
C GLU A 79 -2.06 -17.51 -7.80
N PHE A 80 -1.60 -16.48 -7.11
CA PHE A 80 -0.30 -16.46 -6.43
C PHE A 80 -0.38 -17.00 -5.00
N PHE A 81 -1.40 -16.61 -4.25
CA PHE A 81 -1.52 -16.90 -2.82
C PHE A 81 -2.29 -18.19 -2.53
N HIS A 82 -1.98 -18.76 -1.37
CA HIS A 82 -2.72 -19.83 -0.73
C HIS A 82 -3.85 -19.20 0.11
N LEU A 83 -5.10 -19.52 -0.20
CA LEU A 83 -6.29 -19.01 0.53
C LEU A 83 -6.93 -20.11 1.39
N GLU A 84 -7.30 -19.78 2.62
CA GLU A 84 -7.85 -20.73 3.61
C GLU A 84 -9.28 -21.16 3.28
N HIS A 85 -10.08 -20.27 2.68
CA HIS A 85 -11.50 -20.50 2.46
C HIS A 85 -11.81 -21.59 1.43
N ALA A 86 -11.34 -21.43 0.20
CA ALA A 86 -11.75 -22.28 -0.92
C ALA A 86 -10.60 -23.19 -1.40
N LYS A 87 -10.83 -24.51 -1.35
CA LYS A 87 -9.85 -25.55 -1.69
C LYS A 87 -9.13 -25.36 -3.04
N LYS A 88 -9.78 -24.75 -4.04
CA LYS A 88 -9.17 -24.49 -5.36
C LYS A 88 -8.00 -23.50 -5.31
N TYR A 89 -7.92 -22.68 -4.27
CA TYR A 89 -6.84 -21.72 -4.04
C TYR A 89 -5.82 -22.21 -3.00
N GLN A 90 -5.82 -23.50 -2.69
CA GLN A 90 -4.85 -24.15 -1.81
C GLN A 90 -3.85 -24.96 -2.65
N GLY A 91 -2.61 -25.04 -2.19
CA GLY A 91 -1.53 -25.78 -2.87
C GLY A 91 -0.17 -25.49 -2.24
N GLU A 92 0.80 -26.37 -2.47
CA GLU A 92 2.19 -26.21 -2.01
C GLU A 92 2.97 -25.18 -2.85
N ASP A 93 2.55 -25.01 -4.08
CA ASP A 93 3.08 -24.09 -5.08
C ASP A 93 2.57 -22.64 -4.89
N ARG A 94 1.62 -22.43 -3.98
CA ARG A 94 1.02 -21.13 -3.64
C ARG A 94 1.66 -20.54 -2.38
N VAL A 95 1.89 -19.22 -2.39
CA VAL A 95 2.56 -18.52 -1.30
C VAL A 95 1.61 -18.30 -0.13
N LYS A 96 2.07 -18.53 1.10
CA LYS A 96 1.24 -18.39 2.31
C LYS A 96 1.20 -16.94 2.80
N ILE A 97 0.13 -16.61 3.50
CA ILE A 97 -0.08 -15.32 4.18
C ILE A 97 -0.29 -15.62 5.66
N ASP A 98 0.64 -15.16 6.51
CA ASP A 98 0.55 -15.38 7.96
C ASP A 98 -0.53 -14.49 8.58
N GLU A 99 -0.59 -13.21 8.20
CA GLU A 99 -1.67 -12.30 8.58
C GLU A 99 -2.15 -11.44 7.40
N LEU A 100 -3.46 -11.41 7.16
CA LEU A 100 -4.12 -10.63 6.12
C LEU A 100 -4.65 -9.32 6.69
N TRP A 101 -4.35 -8.19 6.07
CA TRP A 101 -4.85 -6.86 6.48
C TRP A 101 -5.76 -6.30 5.39
N VAL A 102 -7.01 -5.99 5.73
CA VAL A 102 -8.02 -5.50 4.78
C VAL A 102 -8.96 -4.48 5.44
N PRO A 103 -9.45 -3.47 4.71
CA PRO A 103 -10.49 -2.59 5.24
C PRO A 103 -11.82 -3.33 5.37
N ALA A 104 -12.66 -2.94 6.32
CA ALA A 104 -14.00 -3.48 6.51
C ALA A 104 -14.84 -3.44 5.23
N ALA A 105 -14.66 -2.41 4.39
CA ALA A 105 -15.34 -2.29 3.11
C ALA A 105 -15.13 -3.51 2.19
N MET A 106 -13.96 -4.17 2.22
CA MET A 106 -13.72 -5.40 1.46
C MET A 106 -14.59 -6.57 1.93
N LEU A 107 -14.98 -6.58 3.20
CA LEU A 107 -15.90 -7.60 3.75
C LEU A 107 -17.36 -7.28 3.44
N LEU A 108 -17.69 -6.02 3.17
CA LEU A 108 -19.07 -5.52 3.05
C LEU A 108 -19.54 -5.41 1.61
N GLU A 109 -18.63 -5.20 0.68
CA GLU A 109 -18.97 -5.04 -0.73
C GLU A 109 -19.83 -6.21 -1.23
N THR A 110 -20.87 -5.90 -2.00
CA THR A 110 -21.75 -6.87 -2.63
C THR A 110 -21.39 -7.07 -4.10
N ALA A 111 -21.52 -8.30 -4.59
CA ALA A 111 -21.39 -8.61 -6.01
C ALA A 111 -22.69 -9.26 -6.51
N ASP A 112 -23.07 -8.99 -7.77
CA ASP A 112 -24.14 -9.72 -8.42
C ASP A 112 -23.71 -11.16 -8.77
N ASN A 113 -24.63 -11.95 -9.32
CA ASN A 113 -24.37 -13.36 -9.62
C ASN A 113 -23.28 -13.58 -10.69
N ASP A 114 -23.08 -12.62 -11.59
CA ASP A 114 -22.16 -12.75 -12.71
C ASP A 114 -20.70 -12.48 -12.28
N HIS A 115 -20.52 -11.72 -11.19
CA HIS A 115 -19.21 -11.31 -10.67
C HIS A 115 -18.74 -12.13 -9.46
N GLN A 116 -19.37 -13.27 -9.14
CA GLN A 116 -19.00 -14.12 -8.00
C GLN A 116 -17.61 -14.77 -8.12
N SER A 117 -17.03 -14.80 -9.33
CA SER A 117 -15.68 -15.32 -9.58
C SER A 117 -14.62 -14.23 -9.69
N ASP A 118 -14.99 -12.96 -9.47
CA ASP A 118 -14.04 -11.86 -9.47
C ASP A 118 -13.15 -11.90 -8.24
N GLU A 119 -11.90 -11.44 -8.39
CA GLU A 119 -10.90 -11.49 -7.32
C GLU A 119 -11.34 -10.73 -6.06
N ASN A 120 -12.06 -9.61 -6.21
CA ASN A 120 -12.61 -8.88 -5.06
C ASN A 120 -13.55 -9.76 -4.21
N THR A 121 -14.39 -10.57 -4.84
CA THR A 121 -15.37 -11.43 -4.19
C THR A 121 -14.66 -12.64 -3.57
N ILE A 122 -13.64 -13.18 -4.23
CA ILE A 122 -12.81 -14.24 -3.66
C ILE A 122 -12.11 -13.77 -2.39
N TRP A 123 -11.49 -12.57 -2.41
CA TRP A 123 -10.85 -11.98 -1.23
C TRP A 123 -11.84 -11.62 -0.13
N ARG A 124 -13.05 -11.16 -0.46
CA ARG A 124 -14.13 -10.96 0.51
C ARG A 124 -14.43 -12.24 1.27
N GLU A 125 -14.65 -13.34 0.56
CA GLU A 125 -14.97 -14.62 1.21
C GLU A 125 -13.78 -15.19 2.00
N GLU A 126 -12.54 -15.00 1.53
CA GLU A 126 -11.33 -15.33 2.31
C GLU A 126 -11.24 -14.52 3.61
N ALA A 127 -11.42 -13.20 3.54
CA ALA A 127 -11.34 -12.32 4.70
C ALA A 127 -12.45 -12.64 5.71
N ARG A 128 -13.68 -12.88 5.24
CA ARG A 128 -14.81 -13.31 6.08
C ARG A 128 -14.51 -14.66 6.75
N HIS A 129 -13.94 -15.61 6.01
CA HIS A 129 -13.56 -16.92 6.56
C HIS A 129 -12.52 -16.77 7.68
N ARG A 130 -11.45 -16.02 7.43
CA ARG A 130 -10.38 -15.75 8.41
C ARG A 130 -10.91 -15.04 9.65
N LEU A 131 -11.75 -14.01 9.49
CA LEU A 131 -12.32 -13.25 10.61
C LEU A 131 -13.22 -14.14 11.46
N LYS A 132 -14.14 -14.88 10.82
CA LYS A 132 -15.04 -15.81 11.52
C LYS A 132 -14.28 -16.88 12.31
N ASN A 133 -13.14 -17.32 11.79
CA ASN A 133 -12.28 -18.33 12.42
C ASN A 133 -11.18 -17.75 13.33
N LYS A 134 -11.08 -16.42 13.46
CA LYS A 134 -10.05 -15.74 14.26
C LYS A 134 -8.62 -16.13 13.85
N SER A 135 -8.39 -16.30 12.55
CA SER A 135 -7.16 -16.85 11.97
C SER A 135 -6.45 -15.83 11.08
N GLY A 136 -5.29 -15.35 11.51
CA GLY A 136 -4.36 -14.60 10.67
C GLY A 136 -4.99 -13.43 9.91
N ILE A 137 -5.73 -12.55 10.60
CA ILE A 137 -6.37 -11.38 9.98
C ILE A 137 -6.47 -10.18 10.93
N LYS A 138 -6.37 -8.99 10.34
CA LYS A 138 -6.81 -7.71 10.91
C LYS A 138 -7.75 -7.02 9.91
N VAL A 139 -8.91 -6.60 10.39
CA VAL A 139 -9.92 -5.85 9.64
C VAL A 139 -9.97 -4.43 10.16
N PHE A 140 -9.82 -3.46 9.26
CA PHE A 140 -9.68 -2.07 9.63
C PHE A 140 -11.01 -1.32 9.52
N SER A 141 -11.35 -0.56 10.57
CA SER A 141 -12.66 0.07 10.85
C SER A 141 -13.76 -0.92 11.28
N THR A 142 -14.67 -0.46 12.14
CA THR A 142 -15.82 -1.22 12.64
C THR A 142 -17.15 -0.50 12.35
N PRO A 143 -17.58 -0.37 11.07
CA PRO A 143 -18.86 0.25 10.72
C PRO A 143 -20.07 -0.63 11.14
N ASP A 144 -21.25 -0.04 11.24
CA ASP A 144 -22.50 -0.72 11.67
C ASP A 144 -22.86 -1.93 10.78
N ASP A 145 -22.54 -1.86 9.48
CA ASP A 145 -22.74 -2.99 8.56
C ASP A 145 -21.83 -4.18 8.87
N LEU A 146 -20.61 -3.93 9.37
CA LEU A 146 -19.73 -5.00 9.82
C LEU A 146 -20.27 -5.63 11.11
N VAL A 147 -20.82 -4.83 12.02
CA VAL A 147 -21.52 -5.32 13.21
C VAL A 147 -22.68 -6.22 12.80
N THR A 148 -23.52 -5.76 11.86
CA THR A 148 -24.65 -6.53 11.33
C THR A 148 -24.20 -7.84 10.67
N LEU A 149 -23.09 -7.81 9.91
CA LEU A 149 -22.50 -9.01 9.30
C LEU A 149 -22.03 -10.02 10.36
N ILE A 150 -21.36 -9.55 11.42
CA ILE A 150 -20.87 -10.36 12.53
C ILE A 150 -22.05 -10.99 13.31
N GLU A 151 -23.09 -10.22 13.61
CA GLU A 151 -24.31 -10.72 14.24
C GLU A 151 -25.00 -11.78 13.38
N GLY A 152 -24.99 -11.60 12.06
CA GLY A 152 -25.47 -12.58 11.08
C GLY A 152 -24.69 -13.90 11.08
N TRP A 153 -23.48 -13.93 11.66
CA TRP A 153 -22.71 -15.15 11.91
C TRP A 153 -22.97 -15.79 13.27
N GLU A 154 -23.92 -15.26 14.05
CA GLU A 154 -24.21 -15.63 15.43
C GLU A 154 -23.01 -15.39 16.38
N MET A 155 -22.25 -14.31 16.12
CA MET A 155 -21.09 -13.88 16.90
C MET A 155 -21.25 -12.44 17.40
N THR A 156 -20.41 -11.98 18.31
CA THR A 156 -20.36 -10.57 18.77
C THR A 156 -19.05 -9.87 18.40
N VAL A 157 -19.08 -8.53 18.38
CA VAL A 157 -17.89 -7.70 18.13
C VAL A 157 -16.81 -7.94 19.19
N GLU A 158 -17.21 -8.11 20.46
CA GLU A 158 -16.29 -8.41 21.56
C GLU A 158 -15.50 -9.70 21.35
N GLU A 159 -16.11 -10.70 20.70
CA GLU A 159 -15.44 -11.95 20.38
C GLU A 159 -14.35 -11.79 19.31
N LEU A 160 -14.38 -10.69 18.54
CA LEU A 160 -13.52 -10.40 17.41
C LEU A 160 -12.62 -9.17 17.62
N VAL A 161 -12.69 -8.50 18.78
CA VAL A 161 -12.01 -7.21 19.04
C VAL A 161 -10.50 -7.24 18.78
N ALA A 162 -9.83 -8.37 19.00
CA ALA A 162 -8.40 -8.52 18.70
C ALA A 162 -8.07 -8.48 17.20
N HIS A 163 -9.07 -8.60 16.34
CA HIS A 163 -8.95 -8.58 14.88
C HIS A 163 -9.54 -7.31 14.25
N LEU A 164 -10.17 -6.44 15.04
CA LEU A 164 -10.82 -5.22 14.56
C LEU A 164 -9.99 -4.01 14.99
N ILE A 165 -9.51 -3.23 14.01
CA ILE A 165 -8.56 -2.14 14.25
C ILE A 165 -9.14 -0.82 13.72
N ASP A 166 -9.41 0.13 14.61
CA ASP A 166 -9.93 1.44 14.23
C ASP A 166 -8.82 2.47 13.95
N ALA A 167 -9.13 3.48 13.15
CA ALA A 167 -8.24 4.61 12.93
C ALA A 167 -7.86 5.33 14.24
N GLY A 168 -6.62 5.81 14.32
CA GLY A 168 -6.03 6.40 15.51
C GLY A 168 -5.32 5.39 16.42
N THR A 169 -5.24 4.12 16.03
CA THR A 169 -4.58 3.06 16.80
C THR A 169 -3.27 2.63 16.14
N ILE A 170 -2.40 2.02 16.96
CA ILE A 170 -1.23 1.29 16.49
C ILE A 170 -1.62 -0.17 16.35
N VAL A 171 -1.30 -0.79 15.21
CA VAL A 171 -1.54 -2.23 14.99
C VAL A 171 -0.60 -3.04 15.87
N ASP A 172 -1.14 -4.00 16.62
CA ASP A 172 -0.43 -4.80 17.63
C ASP A 172 0.41 -5.96 17.04
N THR A 173 0.39 -6.16 15.73
CA THR A 173 1.17 -7.19 15.03
C THR A 173 2.68 -6.96 15.10
N PHE A 174 3.10 -5.68 15.11
CA PHE A 174 4.52 -5.29 15.15
C PHE A 174 4.76 -4.22 16.22
N SER A 175 6.00 -4.13 16.68
CA SER A 175 6.44 -3.07 17.60
C SER A 175 7.82 -2.56 17.22
N LEU A 176 8.12 -1.29 17.52
CA LEU A 176 9.46 -0.74 17.33
C LEU A 176 10.53 -1.54 18.11
N GLU A 177 10.20 -2.03 19.30
CA GLU A 177 11.14 -2.78 20.14
C GLU A 177 11.52 -4.13 19.53
N ASN A 178 10.56 -4.89 19.01
CA ASN A 178 10.80 -6.27 18.56
C ASN A 178 11.07 -6.37 17.06
N ASP A 179 10.45 -5.49 16.27
CA ASP A 179 10.38 -5.60 14.81
C ASP A 179 11.02 -4.40 14.10
N GLU A 180 11.37 -3.36 14.86
CA GLU A 180 11.91 -2.08 14.36
C GLU A 180 10.98 -1.39 13.34
N VAL A 181 9.69 -1.74 13.38
CA VAL A 181 8.63 -1.15 12.58
C VAL A 181 7.32 -1.09 13.37
N GLU A 182 6.53 -0.06 13.14
CA GLU A 182 5.20 0.14 13.73
C GLU A 182 4.25 0.73 12.69
N PHE A 183 2.97 0.36 12.75
CA PHE A 183 1.94 0.86 11.84
C PHE A 183 0.89 1.62 12.64
N PHE A 184 0.81 2.93 12.41
CA PHE A 184 -0.28 3.78 12.90
C PHE A 184 -1.36 3.92 11.83
N VAL A 185 -2.62 3.67 12.19
CA VAL A 185 -3.76 3.66 11.27
C VAL A 185 -4.37 5.05 11.16
N HIS A 186 -4.30 5.66 9.98
CA HIS A 186 -5.02 6.91 9.69
C HIS A 186 -6.43 6.67 9.14
N SER A 187 -6.64 5.58 8.41
CA SER A 187 -7.86 5.26 7.66
C SER A 187 -7.96 3.74 7.49
N PRO A 188 -9.16 3.17 7.29
CA PRO A 188 -10.49 3.78 7.15
C PRO A 188 -11.10 4.41 8.40
N PHE A 189 -11.87 5.49 8.20
CA PHE A 189 -12.88 5.95 9.16
C PHE A 189 -14.22 5.26 8.89
N MET A 190 -15.02 4.99 9.92
CA MET A 190 -16.33 4.32 9.78
C MET A 190 -17.22 4.95 8.70
N LYS A 191 -17.29 6.30 8.64
CA LYS A 191 -18.11 7.04 7.66
C LYS A 191 -17.71 6.82 6.20
N HIS A 192 -16.53 6.29 5.94
CA HIS A 192 -16.04 6.01 4.59
C HIS A 192 -16.29 4.57 4.15
N CYS A 193 -16.66 3.67 5.07
CA CYS A 193 -16.96 2.28 4.77
C CYS A 193 -18.43 2.04 4.36
N ASP A 194 -19.29 3.05 4.51
CA ASP A 194 -20.72 2.97 4.15
C ASP A 194 -20.89 2.81 2.63
N VAL A 195 -21.64 1.79 2.24
CA VAL A 195 -21.93 1.44 0.84
C VAL A 195 -23.28 1.99 0.36
N ASP A 196 -24.16 2.45 1.24
CA ASP A 196 -25.53 2.82 0.88
C ASP A 196 -25.56 4.07 -0.01
N GLY A 197 -26.08 3.90 -1.22
CA GLY A 197 -26.24 4.98 -2.20
C GLY A 197 -24.94 5.50 -2.80
N LYS A 198 -23.80 4.84 -2.57
CA LYS A 198 -22.50 5.18 -3.17
C LYS A 198 -22.09 4.20 -4.27
N ASP A 199 -21.25 4.67 -5.20
CA ASP A 199 -20.59 3.77 -6.15
C ASP A 199 -19.55 2.92 -5.43
N VAL A 200 -19.54 1.61 -5.70
CA VAL A 200 -18.65 0.66 -5.03
C VAL A 200 -17.17 1.05 -5.16
N LYS A 201 -16.74 1.57 -6.32
CA LYS A 201 -15.34 2.00 -6.51
C LYS A 201 -15.01 3.21 -5.65
N GLN A 202 -15.97 4.14 -5.53
CA GLN A 202 -15.80 5.28 -4.65
C GLN A 202 -15.61 4.83 -3.20
N VAL A 203 -16.40 3.87 -2.71
CA VAL A 203 -16.26 3.32 -1.36
C VAL A 203 -14.90 2.64 -1.15
N ARG A 204 -14.44 1.86 -2.14
CA ARG A 204 -13.11 1.20 -2.07
C ARG A 204 -11.98 2.22 -1.88
N ASN A 205 -12.00 3.31 -2.64
CA ASN A 205 -10.99 4.36 -2.54
C ASN A 205 -11.12 5.15 -1.24
N GLU A 206 -12.36 5.50 -0.84
CA GLU A 206 -12.62 6.23 0.41
C GLU A 206 -12.25 5.43 1.66
N ALA A 207 -12.43 4.10 1.62
CA ALA A 207 -12.13 3.18 2.71
C ALA A 207 -10.72 2.57 2.62
N SER A 208 -9.85 3.11 1.77
CA SER A 208 -8.49 2.60 1.62
C SER A 208 -7.73 2.60 2.95
N LEU A 209 -6.92 1.55 3.16
CA LEU A 209 -5.94 1.55 4.25
C LEU A 209 -4.95 2.69 4.07
N ILE A 210 -4.82 3.54 5.10
CA ILE A 210 -3.79 4.57 5.16
C ILE A 210 -2.98 4.37 6.43
N PHE A 211 -1.67 4.22 6.27
CA PHE A 211 -0.74 4.01 7.38
C PHE A 211 0.35 5.07 7.41
N ASN A 212 0.68 5.51 8.62
CA ASN A 212 2.04 5.95 8.93
C ASN A 212 2.81 4.70 9.38
N VAL A 213 3.80 4.30 8.57
CA VAL A 213 4.73 3.22 8.89
C VAL A 213 6.00 3.83 9.45
N ARG A 214 6.22 3.67 10.74
CA ARG A 214 7.39 4.20 11.43
C ARG A 214 8.45 3.12 11.56
N PHE A 215 9.65 3.41 11.12
CA PHE A 215 10.82 2.55 11.26
C PHE A 215 11.73 3.07 12.37
N ASP A 216 12.28 2.19 13.19
CA ASP A 216 13.45 2.48 14.02
C ASP A 216 14.70 1.98 13.31
N ALA A 217 15.63 2.88 12.98
CA ALA A 217 16.91 2.53 12.38
C ALA A 217 18.06 2.94 13.31
N ASP A 218 18.42 2.02 14.21
CA ASP A 218 19.44 2.21 15.25
C ASP A 218 19.16 3.43 16.16
N GLY A 219 17.90 3.56 16.61
CA GLY A 219 17.42 4.61 17.51
C GLY A 219 16.99 5.92 16.83
N GLU A 220 17.04 6.00 15.50
CA GLU A 220 16.50 7.11 14.71
C GLU A 220 15.20 6.69 14.03
N THR A 221 14.18 7.56 14.02
CA THR A 221 12.87 7.23 13.45
C THR A 221 12.64 7.84 12.08
N TYR A 222 12.09 7.05 11.16
CA TYR A 222 11.70 7.50 9.82
C TYR A 222 10.28 7.08 9.50
N ASP A 223 9.54 7.94 8.81
CA ASP A 223 8.11 7.76 8.55
C ASP A 223 7.84 7.54 7.06
N TYR A 224 7.15 6.45 6.73
CA TYR A 224 6.58 6.19 5.42
C TYR A 224 5.06 6.36 5.47
N LEU A 225 4.53 7.32 4.72
CA LEU A 225 3.09 7.52 4.57
C LEU A 225 2.58 6.74 3.34
N ALA A 226 1.90 5.61 3.60
CA ALA A 226 1.27 4.75 2.61
C ALA A 226 -0.23 5.04 2.57
N VAL A 227 -0.76 5.44 1.41
CA VAL A 227 -2.09 6.08 1.31
C VAL A 227 -3.08 5.44 0.33
N GLY A 228 -2.68 4.40 -0.40
CA GLY A 228 -3.51 3.75 -1.42
C GLY A 228 -4.10 4.76 -2.42
N ASP A 229 -5.37 4.56 -2.77
CA ASP A 229 -6.06 5.37 -3.79
C ASP A 229 -6.96 6.47 -3.22
N SER A 230 -6.60 6.93 -2.02
CA SER A 230 -7.35 7.93 -1.27
C SER A 230 -7.52 9.24 -2.04
N GLU A 231 -8.74 9.78 -1.99
CA GLU A 231 -9.08 11.08 -2.57
C GLU A 231 -8.84 12.25 -1.60
N ALA A 232 -8.83 13.46 -2.13
CA ALA A 232 -8.51 14.68 -1.38
C ALA A 232 -9.41 14.87 -0.15
N GLU A 233 -10.70 14.51 -0.22
CA GLU A 233 -11.63 14.66 0.91
C GLU A 233 -11.25 13.73 2.08
N VAL A 234 -10.84 12.49 1.79
CA VAL A 234 -10.35 11.54 2.79
C VAL A 234 -9.07 12.06 3.44
N LEU A 235 -8.16 12.61 2.64
CA LEU A 235 -6.90 13.18 3.15
C LEU A 235 -7.15 14.43 4.00
N GLU A 236 -8.14 15.27 3.67
CA GLU A 236 -8.57 16.37 4.54
C GLU A 236 -9.05 15.85 5.91
N ASP A 237 -9.84 14.77 5.92
CA ASP A 237 -10.28 14.13 7.15
C ASP A 237 -9.13 13.53 7.95
N VAL A 238 -8.19 12.84 7.31
CA VAL A 238 -6.98 12.30 7.95
C VAL A 238 -6.24 13.41 8.68
N VAL A 239 -5.93 14.51 8.00
CA VAL A 239 -5.20 15.63 8.61
C VAL A 239 -6.01 16.27 9.74
N ALA A 240 -7.32 16.48 9.54
CA ALA A 240 -8.18 17.10 10.53
C ALA A 240 -8.31 16.26 11.80
N ILE A 241 -8.65 14.98 11.65
CA ILE A 241 -8.92 14.06 12.75
C ILE A 241 -7.62 13.73 13.49
N THR A 242 -6.53 13.45 12.77
CA THR A 242 -5.24 13.14 13.39
C THR A 242 -4.72 14.31 14.24
N LYS A 243 -4.85 15.56 13.76
CA LYS A 243 -4.51 16.74 14.58
C LYS A 243 -5.47 16.91 15.76
N TRP A 244 -6.78 16.73 15.54
CA TRP A 244 -7.77 16.83 16.61
C TRP A 244 -7.56 15.79 17.72
N LYS A 245 -7.03 14.61 17.36
CA LYS A 245 -6.65 13.53 18.29
C LYS A 245 -5.22 13.67 18.85
N GLU A 246 -4.55 14.79 18.62
CA GLU A 246 -3.20 15.09 19.12
C GLU A 246 -2.10 14.12 18.61
N ASN A 247 -2.31 13.51 17.45
CA ASN A 247 -1.38 12.59 16.78
C ASN A 247 -0.64 13.23 15.60
N GLU A 248 -0.42 14.55 15.63
CA GLU A 248 0.14 15.31 14.49
C GLU A 248 1.52 14.79 14.04
N ASP A 249 2.30 14.18 14.93
CA ASP A 249 3.59 13.57 14.60
C ASP A 249 3.47 12.43 13.56
N ARG A 250 2.28 11.81 13.46
CA ARG A 250 1.99 10.72 12.51
C ARG A 250 1.69 11.22 11.08
N LEU A 251 1.61 12.53 10.87
CA LEU A 251 1.41 13.14 9.54
C LEU A 251 2.74 13.49 8.84
N ALA A 252 3.84 13.54 9.58
CA ALA A 252 5.16 13.79 9.01
C ALA A 252 5.66 12.58 8.21
N TRP A 253 6.43 12.83 7.15
CA TRP A 253 6.90 11.76 6.26
C TRP A 253 8.30 12.00 5.69
N ASP A 254 9.09 10.94 5.65
CA ASP A 254 10.36 10.82 4.92
C ASP A 254 10.16 10.16 3.55
N LEU A 255 9.14 9.31 3.45
CA LEU A 255 8.71 8.64 2.24
C LEU A 255 7.20 8.80 2.09
N PHE A 256 6.74 9.17 0.90
CA PHE A 256 5.32 9.33 0.62
C PHE A 256 4.95 8.58 -0.66
N ASN A 257 4.07 7.58 -0.55
CA ASN A 257 3.42 7.01 -1.74
C ASN A 257 2.36 8.00 -2.20
N ILE A 258 2.42 8.42 -3.46
CA ILE A 258 1.49 9.40 -4.00
C ILE A 258 0.15 8.71 -4.23
N PRO A 259 -0.96 9.25 -3.69
CA PRO A 259 -2.24 8.58 -3.78
C PRO A 259 -2.74 8.42 -5.21
N HIS A 260 -3.41 7.29 -5.46
CA HIS A 260 -4.21 7.05 -6.67
C HIS A 260 -3.41 7.29 -7.95
N HIS A 261 -2.19 6.75 -7.98
CA HIS A 261 -1.27 6.82 -9.11
C HIS A 261 -1.03 8.25 -9.63
N CYS A 262 -0.98 9.25 -8.74
CA CYS A 262 -0.88 10.68 -9.09
C CYS A 262 -2.14 11.24 -9.77
N SER A 263 -3.31 10.85 -9.26
CA SER A 263 -4.60 11.43 -9.63
C SER A 263 -4.72 12.87 -9.14
N TYR A 264 -5.34 13.74 -9.95
CA TYR A 264 -5.71 15.07 -9.49
C TYR A 264 -6.78 15.02 -8.37
N LEU A 265 -7.60 13.97 -8.31
CA LEU A 265 -8.64 13.80 -7.30
C LEU A 265 -8.06 13.61 -5.89
N ALA A 266 -6.82 13.14 -5.78
CA ALA A 266 -6.07 13.09 -4.53
C ALA A 266 -5.60 14.48 -4.05
N LEU A 267 -5.66 15.50 -4.91
CA LEU A 267 -5.32 16.88 -4.58
C LEU A 267 -6.56 17.76 -4.42
N ALA A 268 -7.50 17.68 -5.37
CA ALA A 268 -8.71 18.49 -5.40
C ALA A 268 -9.81 17.91 -6.30
N LYS A 269 -11.02 18.48 -6.18
CA LYS A 269 -12.20 18.08 -6.96
C LYS A 269 -12.07 18.34 -8.47
N GLU A 270 -11.30 19.35 -8.86
CA GLU A 270 -11.14 19.76 -10.25
C GLU A 270 -9.69 19.67 -10.70
N LYS A 271 -9.47 19.11 -11.90
CA LYS A 271 -8.15 19.09 -12.54
C LYS A 271 -7.78 20.50 -12.97
N GLY A 272 -6.63 21.00 -12.51
CA GLY A 272 -6.13 22.29 -12.95
C GLY A 272 -5.72 22.27 -14.42
N LYS A 273 -5.61 23.46 -15.04
CA LYS A 273 -5.15 23.58 -16.44
C LYS A 273 -3.69 23.15 -16.61
N ASP A 274 -2.81 23.76 -15.82
CA ASP A 274 -1.35 23.50 -15.86
C ASP A 274 -0.85 22.86 -14.56
N LYS A 275 -1.51 23.13 -13.45
CA LYS A 275 -1.22 22.59 -12.12
C LYS A 275 -2.52 22.44 -11.34
N THR A 276 -2.74 21.29 -10.72
CA THR A 276 -3.85 21.08 -9.79
C THR A 276 -3.49 21.67 -8.44
N MET A 277 -4.32 22.56 -7.91
CA MET A 277 -4.11 23.14 -6.59
C MET A 277 -4.70 22.23 -5.52
N PRO A 278 -3.94 21.81 -4.50
CA PRO A 278 -4.46 20.94 -3.45
C PRO A 278 -5.46 21.68 -2.57
N LEU A 279 -6.39 20.93 -1.97
CA LEU A 279 -7.22 21.41 -0.87
C LEU A 279 -6.37 21.82 0.34
N PRO A 280 -6.87 22.68 1.25
CA PRO A 280 -6.05 23.30 2.29
C PRO A 280 -5.29 22.34 3.21
N LYS A 281 -5.91 21.26 3.69
CA LYS A 281 -5.25 20.26 4.53
C LYS A 281 -4.44 19.26 3.71
N VAL A 282 -4.82 18.96 2.47
CA VAL A 282 -3.93 18.21 1.56
C VAL A 282 -2.63 18.98 1.36
N LYS A 283 -2.71 20.31 1.18
CA LYS A 283 -1.54 21.18 1.18
C LYS A 283 -0.74 21.07 2.48
N GLU A 284 -1.39 21.15 3.64
CA GLU A 284 -0.70 20.99 4.93
C GLU A 284 0.05 19.66 4.99
N LEU A 285 -0.57 18.55 4.56
CA LEU A 285 0.07 17.22 4.52
C LEU A 285 1.30 17.20 3.60
N LEU A 286 1.23 17.83 2.42
CA LEU A 286 2.39 17.96 1.53
C LEU A 286 3.52 18.81 2.13
N GLU A 287 3.18 19.77 2.98
CA GLU A 287 4.15 20.60 3.72
C GLU A 287 4.74 19.89 4.95
N MET A 288 4.18 18.75 5.38
CA MET A 288 4.72 17.89 6.46
C MET A 288 5.87 16.98 6.01
N GLY A 289 6.28 17.05 4.74
CA GLY A 289 7.45 16.34 4.25
C GLY A 289 8.73 16.79 4.96
N LYS A 290 9.60 15.84 5.31
CA LYS A 290 10.90 16.14 5.91
C LYS A 290 11.94 16.47 4.83
N ALA A 291 12.96 17.24 5.20
CA ALA A 291 14.08 17.49 4.30
C ALA A 291 14.79 16.17 3.96
N GLY A 292 15.13 15.99 2.68
CA GLY A 292 15.72 14.74 2.21
C GLY A 292 14.72 13.65 1.82
N SER A 293 13.41 13.92 1.90
CA SER A 293 12.33 12.96 1.62
C SER A 293 12.18 12.56 0.16
N TYR A 294 11.43 11.48 -0.08
CA TYR A 294 11.07 10.98 -1.40
C TYR A 294 9.55 10.91 -1.58
N MET A 295 9.08 11.23 -2.79
CA MET A 295 7.72 10.93 -3.22
C MET A 295 7.77 9.85 -4.31
N ILE A 296 6.98 8.81 -4.14
CA ILE A 296 6.93 7.67 -5.06
C ILE A 296 5.57 7.67 -5.76
N CYS A 297 5.61 7.68 -7.08
CA CYS A 297 4.45 7.60 -7.95
C CYS A 297 4.44 6.21 -8.56
N SER A 298 3.72 5.28 -7.91
CA SER A 298 3.42 3.97 -8.48
C SER A 298 2.45 4.15 -9.63
N SER A 299 2.98 4.24 -10.85
CA SER A 299 2.16 4.48 -12.03
C SER A 299 2.87 4.03 -13.29
N GLN A 300 2.10 3.94 -14.39
CA GLN A 300 2.68 3.94 -15.73
C GLN A 300 3.45 5.24 -16.00
N ALA A 301 4.26 5.24 -17.06
CA ALA A 301 5.11 6.37 -17.37
C ALA A 301 4.23 7.55 -17.79
N PHE A 302 4.68 8.78 -17.52
CA PHE A 302 3.93 9.95 -17.97
C PHE A 302 4.04 10.08 -19.49
N ASP A 303 2.90 10.39 -20.12
CA ASP A 303 2.83 10.77 -21.52
C ASP A 303 3.59 12.09 -21.76
N SER A 304 4.03 12.30 -23.00
CA SER A 304 4.71 13.52 -23.43
C SER A 304 3.86 14.31 -24.43
N GLY A 305 4.00 15.63 -24.43
CA GLY A 305 3.30 16.53 -25.35
C GLY A 305 2.00 17.10 -24.76
N ASP A 306 1.29 17.91 -25.56
CA ASP A 306 0.12 18.64 -25.09
C ASP A 306 -1.06 17.72 -24.73
N ASP A 307 -1.20 16.59 -25.43
CA ASP A 307 -2.27 15.60 -25.17
C ASP A 307 -2.17 14.96 -23.77
N ALA A 308 -0.99 14.96 -23.15
CA ALA A 308 -0.81 14.46 -21.79
C ALA A 308 -1.67 15.23 -20.77
N LYS A 309 -1.99 16.50 -21.04
CA LYS A 309 -2.86 17.31 -20.18
C LYS A 309 -4.33 16.91 -20.26
N GLU A 310 -4.75 16.34 -21.39
CA GLU A 310 -6.13 15.93 -21.66
C GLU A 310 -6.47 14.54 -21.11
N ARG A 311 -5.47 13.82 -20.59
CA ARG A 311 -5.64 12.49 -19.99
C ARG A 311 -6.74 12.50 -18.91
N LYS A 312 -7.68 11.56 -19.03
CA LYS A 312 -8.81 11.41 -18.10
C LYS A 312 -8.43 10.61 -16.86
N LEU A 313 -7.77 9.48 -17.04
CA LEU A 313 -7.31 8.60 -15.97
C LEU A 313 -5.90 8.99 -15.51
N PRO A 314 -5.53 8.72 -14.25
CA PRO A 314 -4.16 8.94 -13.79
C PRO A 314 -3.13 8.13 -14.61
N PRO A 315 -1.84 8.51 -14.54
CA PRO A 315 -1.30 9.66 -13.81
C PRO A 315 -1.56 11.01 -14.51
N HIS A 316 -1.83 12.08 -13.75
CA HIS A 316 -2.09 13.41 -14.32
C HIS A 316 -0.87 14.33 -14.21
N VAL A 317 -0.41 14.89 -15.33
CA VAL A 317 0.75 15.81 -15.36
C VAL A 317 0.55 17.04 -14.48
N GLN A 318 -0.69 17.54 -14.35
CA GLN A 318 -1.00 18.71 -13.52
C GLN A 318 -0.90 18.40 -12.03
N ALA A 319 -1.19 17.16 -11.62
CA ALA A 319 -0.99 16.70 -10.26
C ALA A 319 0.51 16.53 -9.96
N LYS A 320 1.26 15.94 -10.91
CA LYS A 320 2.72 15.82 -10.80
C LYS A 320 3.41 17.16 -10.55
N VAL A 321 3.03 18.21 -11.28
CA VAL A 321 3.58 19.57 -11.08
C VAL A 321 3.35 20.06 -9.65
N CYS A 322 2.18 19.76 -9.06
CA CYS A 322 1.91 20.10 -7.66
C CYS A 322 2.83 19.33 -6.70
N TYR A 323 2.91 18.01 -6.84
CA TYR A 323 3.75 17.18 -5.98
C TYR A 323 5.23 17.58 -6.06
N GLU A 324 5.76 17.82 -7.27
CA GLU A 324 7.14 18.28 -7.46
C GLU A 324 7.40 19.65 -6.82
N GLU A 325 6.44 20.58 -6.90
CA GLU A 325 6.55 21.89 -6.23
C GLU A 325 6.63 21.75 -4.71
N TYR A 326 5.75 20.95 -4.09
CA TYR A 326 5.77 20.78 -2.63
C TYR A 326 6.96 19.97 -2.15
N LEU A 327 7.39 18.96 -2.92
CA LEU A 327 8.62 18.25 -2.65
C LEU A 327 9.82 19.21 -2.62
N GLN A 328 9.90 20.16 -3.55
CA GLN A 328 10.95 21.18 -3.54
C GLN A 328 10.86 22.10 -2.31
N LYS A 329 9.65 22.53 -1.92
CA LYS A 329 9.44 23.41 -0.76
C LYS A 329 9.94 22.81 0.54
N VAL A 330 9.74 21.49 0.73
CA VAL A 330 10.18 20.78 1.93
C VAL A 330 11.65 20.34 1.87
N GLY A 331 12.38 20.68 0.80
CA GLY A 331 13.77 20.25 0.61
C GLY A 331 13.90 18.74 0.37
N GLY A 332 12.88 18.13 -0.24
CA GLY A 332 12.89 16.73 -0.64
C GLY A 332 13.89 16.44 -1.77
N ARG A 333 14.26 15.16 -1.92
CA ARG A 333 15.26 14.72 -2.89
C ARG A 333 14.69 14.50 -4.27
N ARG A 334 13.64 13.68 -4.38
CA ARG A 334 13.19 13.20 -5.70
C ARG A 334 11.74 12.70 -5.71
N PHE A 335 11.03 13.10 -6.77
CA PHE A 335 9.81 12.48 -7.24
C PHE A 335 10.20 11.32 -8.17
N VAL A 336 9.75 10.10 -7.86
CA VAL A 336 10.16 8.89 -8.59
C VAL A 336 8.92 8.19 -9.16
N VAL A 337 8.89 7.99 -10.48
CA VAL A 337 7.87 7.18 -11.14
C VAL A 337 8.40 5.76 -11.28
N THR A 338 7.67 4.76 -10.79
CA THR A 338 8.14 3.36 -10.76
C THR A 338 8.48 2.86 -12.17
N SER A 339 7.59 3.06 -13.14
CA SER A 339 7.78 2.67 -14.55
C SER A 339 8.80 3.49 -15.35
N GLU A 340 9.43 4.51 -14.75
CA GLU A 340 10.51 5.27 -15.39
C GLU A 340 11.88 4.97 -14.75
N ASN A 341 11.92 4.26 -13.62
CA ASN A 341 13.16 3.95 -12.92
C ASN A 341 14.00 2.92 -13.69
N GLY A 342 15.24 3.27 -14.05
CA GLY A 342 16.09 2.41 -14.87
C GLY A 342 15.75 2.40 -16.37
N GLY A 343 14.73 3.16 -16.80
CA GLY A 343 14.30 3.31 -18.19
C GLY A 343 12.86 2.83 -18.44
N LYS A 344 12.20 3.38 -19.47
CA LYS A 344 10.78 3.10 -19.79
C LYS A 344 10.52 1.74 -20.46
N ILE A 345 11.56 1.08 -20.98
CA ILE A 345 11.42 -0.19 -21.74
C ILE A 345 11.43 -1.40 -20.81
N LYS A 346 12.34 -1.41 -19.83
CA LYS A 346 12.41 -2.43 -18.77
C LYS A 346 12.66 -1.72 -17.44
N PRO A 347 11.60 -1.16 -16.85
CA PRO A 347 11.73 -0.46 -15.58
C PRO A 347 12.19 -1.42 -14.49
N LYS A 348 12.89 -0.87 -13.50
CA LYS A 348 13.44 -1.60 -12.36
C LYS A 348 12.76 -1.16 -11.07
N PRO A 349 12.64 -2.04 -10.07
CA PRO A 349 12.08 -1.67 -8.78
C PRO A 349 12.79 -0.46 -8.17
N VAL A 350 12.00 0.41 -7.55
CA VAL A 350 12.50 1.52 -6.76
C VAL A 350 12.74 1.01 -5.35
N VAL A 351 14.00 0.88 -4.96
CA VAL A 351 14.37 0.38 -3.62
C VAL A 351 14.83 1.56 -2.77
N ILE A 352 14.05 1.86 -1.74
CA ILE A 352 14.38 2.86 -0.72
C ILE A 352 14.97 2.11 0.47
N LYS A 353 16.21 2.45 0.84
CA LYS A 353 16.82 1.98 2.10
C LYS A 353 16.60 3.00 3.21
N ILE A 354 16.37 2.48 4.40
CA ILE A 354 16.23 3.27 5.63
C ILE A 354 17.28 2.73 6.61
N GLU A 355 18.17 3.62 7.02
CA GLU A 355 19.28 3.36 7.93
C GLU A 355 19.47 4.58 8.85
N LYS A 356 20.29 4.45 9.89
CA LYS A 356 20.57 5.54 10.84
C LYS A 356 20.97 6.87 10.19
N ALA A 357 21.60 6.82 9.01
CA ALA A 357 22.04 8.00 8.28
C ALA A 357 20.91 8.70 7.49
N GLY A 358 19.73 8.09 7.39
CA GLY A 358 18.58 8.62 6.66
C GLY A 358 17.98 7.67 5.65
N VAL A 359 17.01 8.22 4.91
CA VAL A 359 16.37 7.55 3.77
C VAL A 359 17.15 7.84 2.49
N SER A 360 17.40 6.81 1.67
CA SER A 360 18.00 6.99 0.35
C SER A 360 17.60 5.91 -0.65
N MET A 361 17.59 6.28 -1.92
CA MET A 361 17.27 5.37 -3.02
C MET A 361 18.53 4.62 -3.51
N ILE A 362 18.43 3.30 -3.61
CA ILE A 362 19.49 2.46 -4.18
C ILE A 362 19.49 2.63 -5.71
N GLY A 363 20.68 2.84 -6.29
CA GLY A 363 20.82 3.00 -7.74
C GLY A 363 20.29 1.77 -8.50
N ALA A 364 19.57 1.98 -9.59
CA ALA A 364 18.86 0.93 -10.32
C ALA A 364 19.75 -0.24 -10.81
N ALA A 365 21.06 -0.02 -11.00
CA ALA A 365 22.02 -1.09 -11.29
C ALA A 365 22.32 -1.98 -10.07
N ALA A 366 22.33 -1.40 -8.87
CA ALA A 366 22.59 -2.09 -7.61
C ALA A 366 21.32 -2.72 -6.98
N ALA A 367 20.13 -2.23 -7.34
CA ALA A 367 18.86 -2.80 -6.89
C ALA A 367 18.69 -4.28 -7.29
N VAL A 368 19.24 -4.68 -8.45
CA VAL A 368 19.26 -6.08 -8.93
C VAL A 368 20.20 -6.95 -8.09
N SER A 369 21.23 -6.37 -7.47
CA SER A 369 22.23 -7.09 -6.65
C SER A 369 21.91 -7.07 -5.16
N THR A 370 21.06 -6.16 -4.67
CA THR A 370 20.67 -6.09 -3.25
C THR A 370 19.72 -7.21 -2.81
N ALA A 371 19.00 -7.84 -3.76
CA ALA A 371 18.31 -9.11 -3.51
C ALA A 371 19.31 -10.23 -3.13
N ALA A 372 20.48 -10.26 -3.76
CA ALA A 372 21.51 -11.27 -3.50
C ALA A 372 22.42 -10.96 -2.28
N ALA A 373 22.57 -9.69 -1.86
CA ALA A 373 23.58 -9.30 -0.87
C ALA A 373 23.11 -9.33 0.59
N LEU A 374 21.79 -9.34 0.85
CA LEU A 374 21.24 -9.47 2.21
C LEU A 374 21.30 -10.90 2.76
N ALA A 375 21.73 -11.88 1.96
CA ALA A 375 21.85 -13.30 2.31
C ALA A 375 23.21 -13.68 2.95
N ALA A 376 24.17 -12.75 3.06
CA ALA A 376 25.45 -13.05 3.70
C ALA A 376 25.34 -12.91 5.23
N SER A 377 25.00 -14.00 5.92
CA SER A 377 25.28 -14.13 7.36
C SER A 377 26.76 -13.82 7.63
N PRO A 378 27.13 -13.15 8.74
CA PRO A 378 28.52 -13.01 9.11
C PRO A 378 29.10 -14.41 9.30
N ALA A 379 30.23 -14.69 8.64
CA ALA A 379 30.98 -15.92 8.85
C ALA A 379 31.21 -16.08 10.36
N ARG A 380 30.70 -17.16 10.95
CA ARG A 380 31.05 -17.56 12.32
C ARG A 380 32.58 -17.70 12.39
N ALA A 381 33.23 -16.80 13.10
CA ALA A 381 34.58 -17.03 13.58
C ALA A 381 34.51 -18.15 14.64
N GLY A 382 35.41 -19.12 14.52
CA GLY A 382 35.46 -20.34 15.35
C GLY A 382 36.03 -20.16 16.74
#